data_AF-A0A554IBV7-F1
#
_entry.id   AF-A0A554IBV7-F1
#
_cell.length_a   1.000
_cell.length_b   1.000
_cell.length_c   1.000
_cell.angle_alpha   90.00
_cell.angle_beta   90.00
_cell.angle_gamma   90.00
#
_symmetry.space_group_name_H-M   'P 1'
#
loop_
_entity.id
_entity.type
_entity.pdbx_description
1 polymer ?
#
loop_
_entity_poly.entity_id
_entity_poly.type
_entity_poly.pdbx_seq_one_letter_code
_entity_poly.pdbx_strand_id
1 'polypeptide(L)' 'MGTMRYSQLFGKTQKRTPKEAEAISHKLLIRGGFIDRQISAGIYSFLPLGWRVHKKIENIIREEM' A
#
# COMPACT_ATOMS: atom_id res chain seq x y z
N MET A 1 -1.04 5.65 20.05
CA MET A 1 -0.21 5.09 18.96
C MET A 1 1.22 5.58 19.13
N GLY A 2 2.18 4.70 19.37
CA GLY A 2 3.59 5.08 19.34
C GLY A 2 4.03 5.50 17.94
N THR A 3 4.92 6.48 17.83
CA THR A 3 5.48 6.92 16.55
C THR A 3 6.30 5.79 15.94
N MET A 4 5.89 5.28 14.78
CA MET A 4 6.61 4.21 14.08
C MET A 4 7.91 4.76 13.47
N ARG A 5 9.06 4.17 13.84
CA ARG A 5 10.34 4.49 13.20
C ARG A 5 10.44 3.80 11.84
N TYR A 6 10.97 4.49 10.84
CA TYR A 6 11.15 3.92 9.50
C TYR A 6 12.07 2.68 9.49
N SER A 7 13.03 2.61 10.41
CA SER A 7 13.89 1.43 10.57
C SER A 7 13.12 0.15 10.93
N GLN A 8 11.95 0.29 11.59
CA GLN A 8 11.10 -0.83 12.01
C GLN A 8 9.93 -1.09 11.04
N LEU A 9 9.76 -0.26 10.02
CA LEU A 9 8.71 -0.43 9.02
C LEU A 9 9.02 -1.63 8.11
N PHE A 10 8.08 -2.58 8.07
CA PHE A 10 8.05 -3.68 7.11
C PHE A 10 7.59 -3.19 5.74
N GLY A 11 8.28 -3.62 4.69
CA GLY A 11 8.15 -3.08 3.34
C GLY A 11 9.13 -1.93 3.09
N LYS A 12 9.82 -1.97 1.95
CA LYS A 12 10.74 -0.92 1.50
C LYS A 12 10.30 -0.40 0.14
N THR A 13 10.71 0.82 -0.17
CA THR A 13 10.46 1.41 -1.48
C THR A 13 11.22 0.65 -2.57
N GLN A 14 10.63 0.56 -3.76
CA GLN A 14 11.26 -0.06 -4.92
C GLN A 14 11.75 1.02 -5.89
N LYS A 15 13.03 0.93 -6.28
CA LYS A 15 13.63 1.84 -7.27
C LYS A 15 13.09 1.58 -8.68
N ARG A 16 12.77 0.31 -8.99
CA ARG A 16 12.28 -0.11 -10.31
C ARG A 16 10.76 -0.07 -10.34
N THR A 17 10.22 0.42 -11.44
CA THR A 17 8.79 0.35 -11.72
C THR A 17 8.46 -1.02 -12.32
N PRO A 18 7.43 -1.73 -11.84
CA PRO A 18 6.94 -2.95 -12.48
C PRO A 18 6.56 -2.66 -13.94
N LYS A 19 6.90 -3.55 -14.87
CA LYS A 19 6.56 -3.38 -16.28
C LYS A 19 5.10 -3.72 -16.55
N GLU A 20 4.51 -4.56 -15.70
CA GLU A 20 3.15 -5.09 -15.83
C GLU A 20 2.09 -4.09 -15.38
N ALA A 21 2.47 -3.09 -14.58
CA ALA A 21 1.54 -2.05 -14.15
C ALA A 21 1.41 -0.99 -15.25
N GLU A 22 0.22 -0.81 -15.81
CA GLU A 22 -0.05 0.27 -16.79
C GLU A 22 -0.37 1.59 -16.08
N ALA A 23 -1.33 1.55 -15.14
CA ALA A 23 -1.80 2.71 -14.40
C ALA A 23 -0.73 3.31 -13.49
N ILE A 24 -0.65 4.66 -13.46
CA ILE A 24 0.30 5.40 -12.62
C ILE A 24 0.09 5.12 -11.14
N SER A 25 -1.17 5.04 -10.68
CA SER A 25 -1.53 4.70 -9.30
C SER A 25 -0.96 3.34 -8.88
N HIS A 26 -1.14 2.32 -9.72
CA HIS A 26 -0.61 0.97 -9.47
C HIS A 26 0.92 0.97 -9.37
N LYS A 27 1.60 1.66 -10.30
CA LYS A 27 3.07 1.84 -10.27
C LYS A 27 3.54 2.46 -8.95
N LEU A 28 2.85 3.52 -8.50
CA LEU A 28 3.20 4.24 -7.28
C LEU A 28 2.93 3.42 -6.01
N LEU A 29 1.81 2.69 -5.96
CA LEU A 29 1.46 1.86 -4.81
C LEU A 29 2.51 0.75 -4.58
N ILE A 30 2.98 0.10 -5.64
CA ILE A 30 4.05 -0.90 -5.55
C ILE A 30 5.39 -0.25 -5.17
N ARG A 31 5.76 0.87 -5.81
CA ARG A 31 7.04 1.54 -5.55
C ARG A 31 7.14 2.14 -4.16
N GLY A 32 6.02 2.63 -3.63
CA GLY A 32 5.93 3.20 -2.29
C GLY A 32 5.85 2.15 -1.18
N GLY A 33 5.75 0.86 -1.51
CA GLY A 33 5.59 -0.21 -0.51
C GLY A 33 4.23 -0.15 0.20
N PHE A 34 3.17 0.27 -0.51
CA PHE A 34 1.80 0.27 0.01
C PHE A 34 1.10 -1.06 -0.24
N ILE A 35 1.37 -1.69 -1.38
CA ILE A 35 0.91 -3.02 -1.74
C ILE A 35 2.11 -3.87 -2.14
N ASP A 36 2.01 -5.17 -1.91
CA ASP A 36 2.96 -6.12 -2.49
C ASP A 36 2.64 -6.36 -3.97
N ARG A 37 3.51 -7.10 -4.65
CA ARG A 37 3.21 -7.62 -5.98
C ARG A 37 1.94 -8.44 -5.95
N GLN A 38 1.31 -8.47 -7.10
CA GLN A 38 0.09 -9.21 -7.34
C GLN A 38 0.28 -10.70 -7.01
N ILE A 39 -0.52 -11.22 -6.09
CA ILE A 39 -0.49 -12.65 -5.72
C ILE A 39 -1.17 -13.48 -6.81
N SER A 40 -2.25 -12.94 -7.38
CA SER A 40 -3.02 -13.51 -8.48
C SER A 40 -3.79 -12.41 -9.22
N ALA A 41 -4.39 -12.70 -10.38
CA ALA A 41 -5.21 -11.76 -11.15
C ALA A 41 -6.20 -10.97 -10.25
N GLY A 42 -6.00 -9.66 -10.10
CA GLY A 42 -6.82 -8.78 -9.25
C GLY A 42 -6.62 -8.90 -7.72
N ILE A 43 -5.70 -9.75 -7.24
CA ILE A 43 -5.49 -10.01 -5.81
C ILE A 43 -4.16 -9.42 -5.34
N TYR A 44 -4.24 -8.54 -4.34
CA TYR A 44 -3.11 -7.81 -3.77
C TYR A 44 -3.08 -7.91 -2.24
N SER A 45 -1.88 -7.92 -1.67
CA SER A 45 -1.69 -7.78 -0.23
C SER A 45 -1.38 -6.34 0.14
N PHE A 46 -2.09 -5.81 1.15
CA PHE A 46 -1.74 -4.53 1.76
C PHE A 46 -0.53 -4.67 2.67
N LEU A 47 0.48 -3.84 2.42
CA LEU A 47 1.60 -3.65 3.33
C LEU A 47 1.22 -2.65 4.45
N PRO A 48 2.02 -2.51 5.53
CA PRO A 48 1.63 -1.71 6.69
C PRO A 48 1.22 -0.27 6.37
N LEU A 49 1.88 0.38 5.40
CA LEU A 49 1.50 1.73 4.95
C LEU A 49 0.17 1.74 4.20
N GLY A 50 -0.06 0.77 3.31
CA GLY A 50 -1.33 0.59 2.60
C GLY A 50 -2.48 0.31 3.56
N TRP A 51 -2.25 -0.55 4.55
CA TRP A 51 -3.25 -0.86 5.58
C TRP A 51 -3.63 0.36 6.40
N ARG A 52 -2.65 1.22 6.73
CA ARG A 52 -2.93 2.48 7.45
C ARG A 52 -3.84 3.42 6.65
N VAL A 53 -3.63 3.52 5.34
CA VAL A 53 -4.50 4.33 4.46
C VAL A 53 -5.87 3.69 4.31
N HIS A 54 -5.91 2.37 4.10
CA HIS A 54 -7.16 1.61 4.01
C HIS A 54 -8.05 1.83 5.25
N LYS A 55 -7.48 1.74 6.46
CA LYS A 55 -8.20 2.00 7.71
C LYS A 55 -8.73 3.42 7.83
N LYS A 56 -8.01 4.42 7.33
CA LYS A 56 -8.50 5.80 7.30
C LYS A 56 -9.73 5.95 6.41
N ILE A 57 -9.68 5.34 5.22
CA ILE A 57 -10.79 5.35 4.28
C ILE A 57 -12.00 4.60 4.88
N GLU A 58 -11.77 3.41 5.44
CA GLU A 58 -12.80 2.62 6.12
C GLU A 58 -13.48 3.42 7.24
N ASN A 59 -12.73 4.13 8.06
CA ASN A 59 -13.30 4.94 9.15
C ASN A 59 -14.19 6.06 8.63
N ILE A 60 -13.76 6.80 7.60
CA ILE A 60 -14.59 7.85 6.98
C ILE A 60 -15.89 7.24 6.46
N ILE A 61 -15.83 6.10 5.77
CA ILE A 61 -17.03 5.42 5.28
C ILE A 61 -17.95 5.03 6.44
N ARG A 62 -17.41 4.54 7.56
CA ARG A 62 -18.19 4.19 8.77
C ARG A 62 -18.79 5.41 9.49
N GLU A 63 -18.19 6.58 9.36
CA GLU A 63 -18.68 7.82 9.95
C GLU A 63 -19.85 8.41 9.13
N GLU A 64 -19.83 8.21 7.82
CA GLU A 64 -20.82 8.76 6.88
C GLU A 64 -21.99 7.80 6.56
N MET A 65 -21.90 6.52 6.97
CA MET A 65 -22.92 5.49 6.77
C MET A 65 -23.58 5.08 8.08
#